data_AF-A0A349VKW6-F1
#
_entry.id   AF-A0A349VKW6-F1
#
_cell.length_a   1.000
_cell.length_b   1.000
_cell.length_c   1.000
_cell.angle_alpha   90.00
_cell.angle_beta   90.00
_cell.angle_gamma   90.00
#
_symmetry.space_group_name_H-M   'P 1'
#
loop_
_entity.id
_entity.type
_entity.pdbx_description
1 polymer ?
#
loop_
_entity_poly.entity_id
_entity_poly.type
_entity_poly.pdbx_seq_one_letter_code
_entity_poly.pdbx_strand_id
1 'polypeptide(L)'
;MEISSLLADADDSDPLVRLVAGLPRGFLRSYEPKRVVEELTELTNLPRGGQFIAVQWQTDTSTISVTVGLRDSSISGVFHRIAAGLASQRLEILSADIHTLDDEYLIDHFCVIDRDFVGPAPEGRLSEISKAVESCLENEVPSIRRRWNPLASEIQAAAVLPPRVQVDNDSSVDGTIIEVFAEDSDGLLLALSRTLYEHQFSVRSAKISTYLDQIVDAFHVVDFDGAKVEDSERLATIRRALKEVAGSGVDSHASP
;
A
#
# COMPACT_ATOMS: atom_id res chain seq x y z
N MET A 1 12.97 -18.86 15.01
CA MET A 1 13.30 -19.64 13.79
C MET A 1 13.71 -18.62 12.75
N GLU A 2 14.79 -18.80 11.99
CA GLU A 2 15.21 -17.83 10.96
C GLU A 2 14.77 -18.31 9.58
N ILE A 3 14.44 -17.39 8.66
CA ILE A 3 14.05 -17.73 7.28
C ILE A 3 15.16 -18.52 6.57
N SER A 4 16.43 -18.21 6.88
CA SER A 4 17.60 -18.96 6.43
C SER A 4 17.55 -20.46 6.78
N SER A 5 16.99 -20.82 7.94
CA SER A 5 16.86 -22.21 8.36
C SER A 5 15.74 -22.96 7.64
N LEU A 6 14.73 -22.25 7.13
CA LEU A 6 13.62 -22.81 6.35
C LEU A 6 13.96 -23.00 4.87
N LEU A 7 14.96 -22.28 4.37
CA LEU A 7 15.45 -22.35 3.00
C LEU A 7 16.74 -23.18 2.86
N ALA A 8 17.16 -23.87 3.92
CA ALA A 8 18.46 -24.56 3.98
C ALA A 8 18.62 -25.69 2.94
N ASP A 9 17.51 -26.22 2.44
CA ASP A 9 17.47 -27.28 1.41
C ASP A 9 17.18 -26.74 0.00
N ALA A 10 16.92 -25.42 -0.16
CA ALA A 10 16.63 -24.80 -1.44
C ALA A 10 17.93 -24.35 -2.14
N ASP A 11 18.02 -24.59 -3.45
CA ASP A 11 19.16 -24.15 -4.25
C ASP A 11 19.10 -22.63 -4.52
N ASP A 12 20.24 -21.98 -4.79
CA ASP A 12 20.31 -20.55 -5.12
C ASP A 12 19.53 -20.20 -6.40
N SER A 13 19.24 -21.21 -7.24
CA SER A 13 18.41 -21.10 -8.44
C SER A 13 16.90 -21.12 -8.15
N ASP A 14 16.49 -21.43 -6.91
CA ASP A 14 15.10 -21.46 -6.50
C ASP A 14 14.51 -20.04 -6.52
N PRO A 15 13.39 -19.79 -7.22
CA PRO A 15 12.68 -18.53 -7.19
C PRO A 15 12.43 -18.02 -5.76
N LEU A 16 12.18 -18.91 -4.79
CA LEU A 16 11.95 -18.53 -3.39
C LEU A 16 13.17 -17.88 -2.74
N VAL A 17 14.37 -18.40 -2.98
CA VAL A 17 15.61 -17.84 -2.43
C VAL A 17 15.84 -16.44 -2.98
N ARG A 18 15.58 -16.25 -4.28
CA ARG A 18 15.66 -14.94 -4.94
C ARG A 18 14.64 -13.94 -4.40
N LEU A 19 13.38 -14.35 -4.25
CA LEU A 19 12.32 -13.49 -3.72
C LEU A 19 12.60 -13.05 -2.28
N VAL A 20 13.08 -13.98 -1.43
CA VAL A 20 13.46 -13.66 -0.05
C VAL A 20 14.65 -12.69 0.00
N ALA A 21 15.61 -12.83 -0.92
CA ALA A 21 16.74 -11.89 -1.02
C ALA A 21 16.31 -10.48 -1.48
N GLY A 22 15.24 -10.39 -2.28
CA GLY A 22 14.67 -9.12 -2.75
C GLY A 22 13.83 -8.37 -1.71
N LEU A 23 13.35 -9.06 -0.67
CA LEU A 23 12.53 -8.43 0.37
C LEU A 23 13.36 -7.60 1.35
N PRO A 24 12.85 -6.42 1.79
CA PRO A 24 13.52 -5.64 2.82
C PRO A 24 13.68 -6.40 4.14
N ARG A 25 14.84 -6.28 4.77
CA ARG A 25 15.09 -6.92 6.08
C ARG A 25 14.09 -6.50 7.18
N GLY A 26 13.49 -5.32 7.05
CA GLY A 26 12.43 -4.86 7.94
C GLY A 26 11.16 -5.71 7.82
N PHE A 27 10.77 -6.09 6.60
CA PHE A 27 9.63 -6.97 6.34
C PHE A 27 9.85 -8.35 6.98
N LEU A 28 11.01 -8.97 6.70
CA LEU A 28 11.37 -10.30 7.22
C LEU A 28 11.42 -10.39 8.75
N ARG A 29 11.55 -9.25 9.45
CA ARG A 29 11.52 -9.16 10.91
C ARG A 29 10.14 -8.90 11.48
N SER A 30 9.24 -8.34 10.67
CA SER A 30 7.89 -7.94 11.10
C SER A 30 6.90 -9.09 11.04
N TYR A 31 7.16 -10.09 10.20
CA TYR A 31 6.30 -11.25 9.99
C TYR A 31 6.94 -12.55 10.46
N GLU A 32 6.12 -13.53 10.80
CA GLU A 32 6.61 -14.86 11.16
C GLU A 32 7.30 -15.52 9.95
N PRO A 33 8.55 -16.00 10.11
CA PRO A 33 9.33 -16.63 9.04
C PRO A 33 8.60 -17.73 8.28
N LYS A 34 7.81 -18.54 8.98
CA LYS A 34 7.05 -19.63 8.38
C LYS A 34 5.96 -19.10 7.43
N ARG A 35 5.24 -18.06 7.86
CA ARG A 35 4.19 -17.42 7.07
C ARG A 35 4.76 -16.78 5.81
N VAL A 36 5.87 -16.05 5.92
CA VAL A 36 6.54 -15.44 4.75
C VAL A 36 6.93 -16.50 3.72
N VAL A 37 7.48 -17.63 4.17
CA VAL A 37 7.85 -18.72 3.26
C VAL A 37 6.61 -19.36 2.61
N GLU A 38 5.53 -19.57 3.36
CA GLU A 38 4.26 -20.10 2.83
C GLU A 38 3.67 -19.17 1.75
N GLU A 39 3.60 -17.86 2.02
CA GLU A 39 3.07 -16.85 1.07
C GLU A 39 3.94 -16.75 -0.19
N LEU A 40 5.27 -16.75 -0.06
CA LEU A 40 6.17 -16.75 -1.21
C LEU A 40 6.10 -18.06 -2.00
N THR A 41 5.90 -19.20 -1.32
CA THR A 41 5.69 -20.50 -1.97
C THR A 41 4.41 -20.46 -2.80
N GLU A 42 3.32 -19.92 -2.27
CA GLU A 42 2.08 -19.73 -3.02
C GLU A 42 2.29 -18.81 -4.23
N LEU A 43 3.00 -17.70 -4.04
CA LEU A 43 3.34 -16.75 -5.11
C LEU A 43 4.12 -17.39 -6.26
N THR A 44 5.13 -18.22 -5.97
CA THR A 44 5.93 -18.91 -7.00
C THR A 44 5.17 -20.01 -7.74
N ASN A 45 4.14 -20.58 -7.12
CA ASN A 45 3.29 -21.59 -7.73
C ASN A 45 2.19 -21.00 -8.63
N LEU A 46 2.01 -19.68 -8.63
CA LEU A 46 0.99 -19.04 -9.47
C LEU A 46 1.33 -19.16 -10.98
N PRO A 47 0.31 -19.42 -11.83
CA PRO A 47 0.47 -19.25 -13.27
C PRO A 47 0.73 -17.77 -13.61
N ARG A 48 1.30 -17.49 -14.79
CA ARG A 48 1.43 -16.10 -15.27
C ARG A 48 0.04 -15.47 -15.44
N GLY A 49 -0.14 -14.25 -14.94
CA GLY A 49 -1.44 -13.59 -14.81
C GLY A 49 -2.28 -14.10 -13.63
N GLY A 50 -1.72 -14.97 -12.78
CA GLY A 50 -2.37 -15.47 -11.59
C GLY A 50 -2.29 -14.48 -10.43
N GLN A 51 -3.27 -14.56 -9.55
CA GLN A 51 -3.32 -13.79 -8.32
C GLN A 51 -3.84 -14.65 -7.16
N PHE A 52 -3.45 -14.32 -5.94
CA PHE A 52 -4.11 -14.79 -4.73
C PHE A 52 -4.37 -13.62 -3.78
N ILE A 53 -5.45 -13.72 -3.01
CA ILE A 53 -5.84 -12.71 -2.03
C ILE A 53 -6.20 -13.44 -0.74
N ALA A 54 -5.30 -13.42 0.22
CA ALA A 54 -5.51 -13.99 1.54
C ALA A 54 -6.00 -12.90 2.50
N VAL A 55 -7.17 -13.10 3.10
CA VAL A 55 -7.76 -12.18 4.08
C VAL A 55 -7.94 -12.94 5.39
N GLN A 56 -7.30 -12.48 6.46
CA GLN A 56 -7.26 -13.17 7.74
C GLN A 56 -7.48 -12.21 8.91
N TRP A 57 -8.31 -12.62 9.87
CA TRP A 57 -8.43 -11.92 11.15
C TRP A 57 -7.19 -12.17 12.02
N GLN A 58 -6.64 -11.09 12.58
CA GLN A 58 -5.52 -11.13 13.52
C GLN A 58 -6.06 -10.87 14.93
N THR A 59 -6.03 -11.90 15.78
CA THR A 59 -6.54 -11.81 17.15
C THR A 59 -5.72 -10.88 18.04
N ASP A 60 -4.41 -10.82 17.80
CA ASP A 60 -3.47 -10.14 18.68
C ASP A 60 -3.58 -8.62 18.54
N THR A 61 -3.82 -8.14 17.33
CA THR A 61 -3.97 -6.72 16.99
C THR A 61 -5.43 -6.29 16.84
N SER A 62 -6.38 -7.25 16.82
CA SER A 62 -7.78 -6.99 16.47
C SER A 62 -7.94 -6.29 15.12
N THR A 63 -7.12 -6.69 14.15
CA THR A 63 -7.11 -6.15 12.78
C THR A 63 -7.34 -7.25 11.75
N ILE A 64 -7.56 -6.86 10.51
CA ILE A 64 -7.60 -7.76 9.36
C ILE A 64 -6.27 -7.60 8.60
N SER A 65 -5.61 -8.72 8.34
CA SER A 65 -4.46 -8.79 7.45
C SER A 65 -4.96 -9.18 6.06
N VAL A 66 -4.53 -8.43 5.05
CA VAL A 66 -4.81 -8.69 3.63
C VAL A 66 -3.49 -8.84 2.91
N THR A 67 -3.18 -10.05 2.44
CA THR A 67 -2.02 -10.32 1.59
C THR A 67 -2.51 -10.48 0.14
N VAL A 68 -1.95 -9.70 -0.78
CA VAL A 68 -2.21 -9.80 -2.21
C VAL A 68 -0.93 -10.24 -2.90
N GLY A 69 -0.96 -11.40 -3.54
CA GLY A 69 0.14 -11.90 -4.36
C GLY A 69 -0.26 -11.90 -5.82
N LEU A 70 0.56 -11.31 -6.67
CA LEU A 70 0.34 -11.21 -8.11
C LEU A 70 1.56 -11.76 -8.84
N ARG A 71 1.30 -12.55 -9.88
CA ARG A 71 2.31 -12.94 -10.85
C ARG A 71 2.00 -12.29 -12.20
N ASP A 72 2.32 -11.01 -12.32
CA ASP A 72 2.15 -10.25 -13.55
C ASP A 72 3.36 -9.33 -13.79
N SER A 73 3.65 -9.12 -15.06
CA SER A 73 4.65 -8.18 -15.56
C SER A 73 4.25 -6.72 -15.41
N SER A 74 2.96 -6.41 -15.20
CA SER A 74 2.49 -5.03 -15.06
C SER A 74 2.23 -4.64 -13.61
N ILE A 75 3.09 -3.76 -13.08
CA ILE A 75 2.90 -3.13 -11.77
C ILE A 75 2.02 -1.88 -11.81
N SER A 76 1.62 -1.43 -13.02
CA SER A 76 0.95 -0.15 -13.20
C SER A 76 -0.40 -0.11 -12.49
N GLY A 77 -0.49 0.74 -11.47
CA GLY A 77 -1.73 1.00 -10.74
C GLY A 77 -2.21 -0.13 -9.83
N VAL A 78 -1.44 -1.21 -9.63
CA VAL A 78 -1.80 -2.33 -8.73
C VAL A 78 -2.08 -1.83 -7.32
N PHE A 79 -1.14 -1.07 -6.75
CA PHE A 79 -1.30 -0.48 -5.41
C PHE A 79 -2.58 0.37 -5.29
N HIS A 80 -2.87 1.20 -6.29
CA HIS A 80 -4.07 2.04 -6.31
C HIS A 80 -5.36 1.18 -6.35
N ARG A 81 -5.37 0.13 -7.18
CA ARG A 81 -6.50 -0.80 -7.31
C ARG A 81 -6.79 -1.53 -6.01
N ILE A 82 -5.76 -2.02 -5.32
CA ILE A 82 -5.93 -2.70 -4.03
C ILE A 82 -6.44 -1.71 -2.98
N ALA A 83 -5.82 -0.53 -2.87
CA ALA A 83 -6.26 0.51 -1.93
C ALA A 83 -7.72 0.91 -2.18
N ALA A 84 -8.16 0.98 -3.45
CA ALA A 84 -9.54 1.25 -3.80
C ALA A 84 -10.48 0.09 -3.43
N GLY A 85 -10.08 -1.15 -3.66
CA GLY A 85 -10.85 -2.34 -3.26
C GLY A 85 -11.12 -2.34 -1.75
N LEU A 86 -10.10 -2.07 -0.94
CA LEU A 86 -10.21 -1.97 0.52
C LEU A 86 -11.11 -0.80 0.95
N ALA A 87 -10.88 0.38 0.37
CA ALA A 87 -11.68 1.57 0.66
C ALA A 87 -13.16 1.41 0.24
N SER A 88 -13.44 0.65 -0.81
CA SER A 88 -14.82 0.35 -1.25
C SER A 88 -15.62 -0.43 -0.19
N GLN A 89 -14.91 -1.23 0.61
CA GLN A 89 -15.44 -1.98 1.74
C GLN A 89 -15.46 -1.19 3.04
N ARG A 90 -15.12 0.12 3.01
CA ARG A 90 -15.00 0.99 4.19
C ARG A 90 -13.96 0.52 5.19
N LEU A 91 -12.96 -0.20 4.72
CA LEU A 91 -11.81 -0.57 5.52
C LEU A 91 -10.86 0.62 5.61
N GLU A 92 -10.34 0.82 6.80
CA GLU A 92 -9.27 1.78 7.06
C GLU A 92 -7.94 1.05 7.05
N ILE A 93 -6.97 1.57 6.30
CA ILE A 93 -5.64 0.98 6.18
C ILE A 93 -4.75 1.59 7.27
N LEU A 94 -4.33 0.78 8.24
CA LEU A 94 -3.44 1.19 9.32
C LEU A 94 -1.97 1.16 8.90
N SER A 95 -1.62 0.16 8.10
CA SER A 95 -0.28 0.02 7.53
C SER A 95 -0.33 -0.78 6.24
N ALA A 96 0.65 -0.55 5.38
CA ALA A 96 0.87 -1.39 4.22
C ALA A 96 2.36 -1.49 3.91
N ASP A 97 2.78 -2.71 3.59
CA ASP A 97 4.10 -3.06 3.07
C ASP A 97 3.90 -3.53 1.63
N ILE A 98 4.29 -2.70 0.67
CA ILE A 98 4.12 -2.94 -0.77
C ILE A 98 5.46 -3.38 -1.32
N HIS A 99 5.51 -4.50 -2.04
CA HIS A 99 6.76 -5.04 -2.58
C HIS A 99 6.54 -5.66 -3.97
N THR A 100 7.02 -4.96 -5.00
CA THR A 100 7.30 -5.59 -6.29
C THR A 100 8.63 -6.35 -6.22
N LEU A 101 8.57 -7.65 -6.46
CA LEU A 101 9.69 -8.59 -6.42
C LEU A 101 10.05 -9.05 -7.85
N ASP A 102 11.27 -8.75 -8.29
CA ASP A 102 11.69 -8.95 -9.68
C ASP A 102 10.67 -8.35 -10.70
N ASP A 103 10.76 -8.73 -11.98
CA ASP A 103 9.88 -8.20 -13.04
C ASP A 103 8.57 -8.99 -13.22
N GLU A 104 8.31 -10.03 -12.40
CA GLU A 104 7.14 -10.92 -12.57
C GLU A 104 6.29 -11.07 -11.31
N TYR A 105 6.77 -10.72 -10.11
CA TYR A 105 6.08 -11.01 -8.86
C TYR A 105 5.82 -9.74 -8.06
N LEU A 106 4.70 -9.71 -7.37
CA LEU A 106 4.38 -8.66 -6.42
C LEU A 106 3.70 -9.29 -5.21
N ILE A 107 4.08 -8.84 -4.02
CA ILE A 107 3.46 -9.21 -2.77
C ILE A 107 3.22 -7.95 -1.94
N ASP A 108 1.96 -7.68 -1.67
CA ASP A 108 1.53 -6.54 -0.88
C ASP A 108 0.83 -7.03 0.38
N HIS A 109 1.23 -6.51 1.52
CA HIS A 109 0.62 -6.82 2.81
C HIS A 109 -0.01 -5.57 3.40
N PHE A 110 -1.31 -5.62 3.66
CA PHE A 110 -2.07 -4.54 4.29
C PHE A 110 -2.57 -4.98 5.66
N CYS A 111 -2.45 -4.09 6.63
CA CYS A 111 -3.13 -4.19 7.91
C CYS A 111 -4.29 -3.20 7.90
N VAL A 112 -5.51 -3.69 8.05
CA VAL A 112 -6.72 -2.88 7.96
C VAL A 112 -7.64 -3.11 9.15
N ILE A 113 -8.49 -2.14 9.45
CA ILE A 113 -9.59 -2.29 10.39
C ILE A 113 -10.93 -2.10 9.68
N ASP A 114 -11.88 -2.93 10.06
CA ASP A 114 -13.26 -2.81 9.61
C ASP A 114 -14.04 -2.00 10.63
N ARG A 115 -14.37 -0.74 10.31
CA ARG A 115 -15.13 0.14 11.20
C ARG A 115 -16.60 -0.28 11.36
N ASP A 116 -17.11 -1.14 10.47
CA ASP A 116 -18.49 -1.63 10.53
C ASP A 116 -18.64 -2.81 11.52
N PHE A 117 -17.53 -3.40 12.00
CA PHE A 117 -17.53 -4.55 12.90
C PHE A 117 -16.67 -4.32 14.14
N VAL A 118 -17.14 -4.80 15.30
CA VAL A 118 -16.36 -4.82 16.55
C VAL A 118 -15.96 -6.26 16.85
N GLY A 119 -14.66 -6.57 16.77
CA GLY A 119 -14.13 -7.91 16.99
C GLY A 119 -14.01 -8.73 15.69
N PRO A 120 -13.93 -10.07 15.77
CA PRO A 120 -13.64 -10.91 14.62
C PRO A 120 -14.71 -10.78 13.55
N ALA A 121 -14.30 -10.26 12.38
CA ALA A 121 -15.17 -10.17 11.22
C ALA A 121 -15.64 -11.58 10.79
N PRO A 122 -16.94 -11.77 10.49
CA PRO A 122 -17.45 -13.05 10.02
C PRO A 122 -16.72 -13.55 8.76
N GLU A 123 -16.58 -14.86 8.57
CA GLU A 123 -15.92 -15.41 7.38
C GLU A 123 -16.54 -14.91 6.06
N GLY A 124 -17.86 -14.70 6.03
CA GLY A 124 -18.54 -14.11 4.88
C GLY A 124 -18.04 -12.70 4.55
N ARG A 125 -17.73 -11.89 5.58
CA ARG A 125 -17.18 -10.55 5.42
C ARG A 125 -15.75 -10.59 4.88
N LEU A 126 -14.91 -11.50 5.37
CA LEU A 126 -13.55 -11.68 4.84
C LEU A 126 -13.58 -12.08 3.35
N SER A 127 -14.54 -12.94 2.96
CA SER A 127 -14.74 -13.30 1.55
C SER A 127 -15.22 -12.13 0.69
N GLU A 128 -16.09 -11.25 1.21
CA GLU A 128 -16.49 -10.03 0.51
C GLU A 128 -15.31 -9.09 0.26
N ILE A 129 -14.42 -8.93 1.25
CA ILE A 129 -13.20 -8.11 1.12
C ILE A 129 -12.29 -8.68 0.02
N SER A 130 -12.04 -10.00 0.06
CA SER A 130 -11.24 -10.69 -0.95
C SER A 130 -11.80 -10.46 -2.37
N LYS A 131 -13.10 -10.67 -2.56
CA LYS A 131 -13.78 -10.44 -3.86
C LYS A 131 -13.76 -8.98 -4.32
N ALA A 132 -13.85 -8.02 -3.39
CA ALA A 132 -13.80 -6.61 -3.73
C ALA A 132 -12.42 -6.20 -4.25
N VAL A 133 -11.35 -6.71 -3.64
CA VAL A 133 -9.97 -6.48 -4.09
C VAL A 133 -9.74 -7.17 -5.44
N GLU A 134 -10.17 -8.43 -5.59
CA GLU A 134 -10.13 -9.17 -6.86
C GLU A 134 -10.82 -8.40 -8.00
N SER A 135 -12.03 -7.92 -7.75
CA SER A 135 -12.78 -7.16 -8.74
C SER A 135 -12.08 -5.87 -9.15
N CYS A 136 -11.43 -5.15 -8.23
CA CYS A 136 -10.70 -3.92 -8.54
C CYS A 136 -9.36 -4.18 -9.25
N LEU A 137 -8.77 -5.37 -9.08
CA LEU A 137 -7.57 -5.77 -9.82
C LEU A 137 -7.90 -6.08 -11.28
N GLU A 138 -9.04 -6.72 -11.55
CA GLU A 138 -9.47 -7.10 -12.91
C GLU A 138 -10.18 -5.98 -13.68
N ASN A 139 -10.90 -5.09 -13.00
CA ASN A 139 -11.79 -4.10 -13.63
C ASN A 139 -11.32 -2.66 -13.42
N GLU A 140 -11.96 -1.71 -14.10
CA GLU A 140 -11.77 -0.29 -13.82
C GLU A 140 -12.17 0.03 -12.37
N VAL A 141 -11.32 0.81 -11.69
CA VAL A 141 -11.51 1.18 -10.28
C VAL A 141 -12.81 1.97 -10.12
N PRO A 142 -13.74 1.54 -9.23
CA PRO A 142 -14.97 2.28 -9.00
C PRO A 142 -14.67 3.68 -8.47
N SER A 143 -15.43 4.68 -8.92
CA SER A 143 -15.25 6.06 -8.45
C SER A 143 -15.67 6.18 -6.98
N ILE A 144 -14.72 6.05 -6.07
CA ILE A 144 -14.95 6.25 -4.64
C ILE A 144 -14.90 7.76 -4.37
N ARG A 145 -16.06 8.38 -4.17
CA ARG A 145 -16.14 9.78 -3.77
C ARG A 145 -15.79 9.88 -2.28
N ARG A 146 -14.83 10.76 -1.93
CA ARG A 146 -14.62 11.16 -0.52
C ARG A 146 -15.96 11.60 0.04
N ARG A 147 -16.40 10.96 1.12
CA ARG A 147 -17.58 11.40 1.86
C ARG A 147 -17.10 12.48 2.82
N TRP A 148 -17.26 13.74 2.42
CA TRP A 148 -16.99 14.88 3.27
C TRP A 148 -17.81 14.72 4.56
N ASN A 149 -17.14 14.58 5.72
CA ASN A 149 -17.81 14.47 7.00
C ASN A 149 -17.64 15.79 7.77
N PRO A 150 -18.60 16.74 7.68
CA PRO A 150 -18.47 18.06 8.29
C PRO A 150 -18.38 18.02 9.84
N LEU A 151 -18.71 16.89 10.47
CA LEU A 151 -18.61 16.70 11.92
C LEU A 151 -17.20 16.32 12.41
N ALA A 152 -16.33 15.83 11.53
CA ALA A 152 -14.92 15.57 11.87
C ALA A 152 -14.12 16.89 12.02
N SER A 153 -14.56 17.95 11.34
CA SER A 153 -13.93 19.28 11.41
C SER A 153 -14.13 20.01 12.74
N GLU A 154 -15.06 19.59 13.59
CA GLU A 154 -15.35 20.29 14.86
C GLU A 154 -14.46 19.86 16.04
N ILE A 155 -13.69 18.77 15.95
CA ILE A 155 -13.00 18.20 17.13
C ILE A 155 -11.50 18.55 17.24
N GLN A 156 -10.77 18.94 16.20
CA GLN A 156 -9.33 19.20 16.32
C GLN A 156 -8.92 20.62 15.88
N ALA A 157 -9.02 21.58 16.80
CA ALA A 157 -8.26 22.83 16.78
C ALA A 157 -6.97 22.71 17.63
N ALA A 158 -6.27 21.58 17.51
CA ALA A 158 -4.89 21.46 17.97
C ALA A 158 -3.98 21.77 16.78
N ALA A 159 -2.83 22.42 17.00
CA ALA A 159 -1.98 22.95 15.94
C ALA A 159 -1.56 21.89 14.89
N VAL A 160 -2.32 21.80 13.80
CA VAL A 160 -2.04 20.92 12.67
C VAL A 160 -0.77 21.40 11.99
N LEU A 161 0.27 20.56 11.98
CA LEU A 161 1.46 20.84 11.18
C LEU A 161 1.08 20.76 9.71
N PRO A 162 1.48 21.73 8.87
CA PRO A 162 1.16 21.70 7.45
C PRO A 162 1.78 20.44 6.82
N PRO A 163 1.08 19.78 5.88
CA PRO A 163 1.58 18.58 5.25
C PRO A 163 2.88 18.88 4.51
N ARG A 164 3.81 17.92 4.56
CA ARG A 164 5.13 18.02 3.94
C ARG A 164 5.28 16.86 2.97
N VAL A 165 5.62 17.17 1.74
CA VAL A 165 5.98 16.19 0.72
C VAL A 165 7.44 16.42 0.32
N GLN A 166 8.25 15.40 0.52
CA GLN A 166 9.65 15.35 0.08
C GLN A 166 9.76 14.42 -1.12
N VAL A 167 10.58 14.81 -2.08
CA VAL A 167 10.89 13.99 -3.26
C VAL A 167 12.40 13.89 -3.31
N ASP A 168 12.90 12.69 -3.13
CA ASP A 168 14.31 12.32 -3.21
C ASP A 168 14.52 11.48 -4.47
N ASN A 169 15.26 12.03 -5.40
CA ASN A 169 15.62 11.36 -6.65
C ASN A 169 17.11 11.00 -6.70
N ASP A 170 17.85 11.14 -5.61
CA ASP A 170 19.29 10.94 -5.58
C ASP A 170 19.66 9.66 -4.81
N SER A 171 18.87 9.28 -3.80
CA SER A 171 19.18 8.15 -2.90
C SER A 171 18.92 6.76 -3.50
N SER A 172 18.12 6.65 -4.56
CA SER A 172 17.84 5.39 -5.27
C SER A 172 18.31 5.47 -6.71
N VAL A 173 18.94 4.41 -7.21
CA VAL A 173 19.43 4.32 -8.59
C VAL A 173 18.28 4.01 -9.57
N ASP A 174 17.28 3.29 -9.10
CA ASP A 174 16.24 2.61 -9.88
C ASP A 174 14.83 3.14 -9.63
N GLY A 175 14.67 4.22 -8.86
CA GLY A 175 13.39 4.91 -8.68
C GLY A 175 13.52 6.22 -7.91
N THR A 176 12.37 6.83 -7.66
CA THR A 176 12.23 8.07 -6.89
C THR A 176 11.59 7.75 -5.55
N ILE A 177 12.07 8.32 -4.45
CA ILE A 177 11.47 8.19 -3.13
C ILE A 177 10.61 9.42 -2.86
N ILE A 178 9.33 9.22 -2.55
CA ILE A 178 8.39 10.26 -2.17
C ILE A 178 7.96 10.00 -0.72
N GLU A 179 8.24 10.96 0.15
CA GLU A 179 7.81 10.90 1.55
C GLU A 179 6.69 11.91 1.79
N VAL A 180 5.58 11.45 2.36
CA VAL A 180 4.42 12.28 2.72
C VAL A 180 4.24 12.24 4.22
N PHE A 181 4.27 13.43 4.83
CA PHE A 181 3.98 13.66 6.24
C PHE A 181 2.70 14.47 6.32
N ALA A 182 1.63 13.89 6.87
CA ALA A 182 0.32 14.52 6.94
C ALA A 182 -0.46 14.01 8.16
N GLU A 183 -1.53 14.72 8.51
CA GLU A 183 -2.51 14.22 9.47
C GLU A 183 -3.32 13.09 8.82
N ASP A 184 -3.53 11.99 9.54
CA ASP A 184 -4.35 10.89 9.04
C ASP A 184 -5.80 11.35 8.91
N SER A 185 -6.38 11.08 7.76
CA SER A 185 -7.77 11.41 7.47
C SER A 185 -8.39 10.34 6.62
N ASP A 186 -9.69 10.12 6.83
CA ASP A 186 -10.45 9.08 6.12
C ASP A 186 -10.25 9.18 4.60
N GLY A 187 -9.59 8.17 4.03
CA GLY A 187 -9.35 8.05 2.59
C GLY A 187 -8.16 8.85 2.05
N LEU A 188 -7.27 9.37 2.92
CA LEU A 188 -6.03 10.03 2.50
C LEU A 188 -5.16 9.11 1.64
N LEU A 189 -4.90 7.88 2.09
CA LEU A 189 -4.08 6.93 1.34
C LEU A 189 -4.65 6.62 -0.06
N LEU A 190 -5.96 6.48 -0.18
CA LEU A 190 -6.61 6.30 -1.48
C LEU A 190 -6.42 7.52 -2.38
N ALA A 191 -6.48 8.73 -1.81
CA ALA A 191 -6.25 9.95 -2.58
C ALA A 191 -4.78 10.08 -3.02
N LEU A 192 -3.82 9.73 -2.15
CA LEU A 192 -2.39 9.71 -2.48
C LEU A 192 -2.11 8.67 -3.58
N SER A 193 -2.60 7.45 -3.42
CA SER A 193 -2.42 6.37 -4.41
C SER A 193 -3.03 6.73 -5.77
N ARG A 194 -4.22 7.34 -5.76
CA ARG A 194 -4.88 7.84 -6.97
C ARG A 194 -4.07 8.95 -7.64
N THR A 195 -3.54 9.90 -6.87
CA THR A 195 -2.74 11.00 -7.39
C THR A 195 -1.47 10.49 -8.06
N LEU A 196 -0.76 9.54 -7.43
CA LEU A 196 0.38 8.88 -8.04
C LEU A 196 0.00 8.23 -9.38
N TYR A 197 -1.09 7.46 -9.38
CA TYR A 197 -1.59 6.79 -10.57
C TYR A 197 -1.97 7.76 -11.70
N GLU A 198 -2.72 8.83 -11.42
CA GLU A 198 -3.14 9.83 -12.41
C GLU A 198 -1.96 10.60 -13.01
N HIS A 199 -0.86 10.74 -12.27
CA HIS A 199 0.41 11.32 -12.74
C HIS A 199 1.37 10.28 -13.36
N GLN A 200 0.88 9.06 -13.61
CA GLN A 200 1.61 7.95 -14.23
C GLN A 200 2.84 7.50 -13.41
N PHE A 201 2.71 7.51 -12.09
CA PHE A 201 3.66 6.89 -11.16
C PHE A 201 3.11 5.55 -10.67
N SER A 202 3.94 4.51 -10.74
CA SER A 202 3.71 3.19 -10.16
C SER A 202 4.49 3.05 -8.87
N VAL A 203 3.88 2.45 -7.84
CA VAL A 203 4.55 2.18 -6.56
C VAL A 203 5.23 0.82 -6.67
N ARG A 204 6.56 0.79 -6.55
CA ARG A 204 7.36 -0.43 -6.52
C ARG A 204 7.50 -0.96 -5.10
N SER A 205 7.70 -0.04 -4.17
CA SER A 205 7.55 -0.37 -2.76
C SER A 205 6.99 0.81 -1.99
N ALA A 206 6.31 0.52 -0.90
CA ALA A 206 5.83 1.54 -0.01
C ALA A 206 5.80 1.00 1.41
N LYS A 207 6.02 1.93 2.34
CA LYS A 207 5.77 1.70 3.75
C LYS A 207 4.83 2.77 4.23
N ILE A 208 3.64 2.32 4.62
CA ILE A 208 2.58 3.17 5.19
C ILE A 208 2.48 2.83 6.66
N SER A 209 2.50 3.85 7.50
CA SER A 209 2.39 3.69 8.95
C SER A 209 1.70 4.91 9.55
N THR A 210 0.55 4.66 10.17
CA THR A 210 -0.14 5.65 11.00
C THR A 210 0.38 5.58 12.43
N TYR A 211 0.85 6.71 12.96
CA TYR A 211 1.23 6.85 14.37
C TYR A 211 0.42 7.99 15.01
N LEU A 212 -0.43 7.62 15.98
CA LEU A 212 -1.44 8.53 16.57
C LEU A 212 -2.34 9.11 15.47
N ASP A 213 -2.14 10.38 15.13
CA ASP A 213 -2.91 11.11 14.12
C ASP A 213 -2.03 11.55 12.93
N GLN A 214 -0.80 11.03 12.81
CA GLN A 214 0.12 11.38 11.72
C GLN A 214 0.47 10.16 10.89
N ILE A 215 0.39 10.31 9.58
CA ILE A 215 0.90 9.34 8.63
C ILE A 215 2.31 9.75 8.20
N VAL A 216 3.20 8.76 8.17
CA VAL A 216 4.46 8.83 7.46
C VAL A 216 4.44 7.77 6.36
N ASP A 217 4.14 8.21 5.15
CA ASP A 217 4.13 7.34 3.98
C ASP A 217 5.40 7.56 3.18
N ALA A 218 6.16 6.49 2.97
CA ALA A 218 7.28 6.47 2.04
C ALA A 218 6.92 5.60 0.84
N PHE A 219 6.94 6.19 -0.36
CA PHE A 219 6.70 5.52 -1.63
C PHE A 219 7.97 5.52 -2.47
N HIS A 220 8.48 4.34 -2.81
CA HIS A 220 9.44 4.16 -3.89
C HIS A 220 8.67 3.97 -5.20
N VAL A 221 8.82 4.94 -6.10
CA VAL A 221 8.01 5.04 -7.31
C VAL A 221 8.87 5.05 -8.56
N VAL A 222 8.28 4.54 -9.64
CA VAL A 222 8.79 4.57 -11.01
C VAL A 222 7.66 5.07 -11.93
N ASP A 223 7.94 5.36 -13.19
CA ASP A 223 6.87 5.57 -14.16
C ASP A 223 6.20 4.25 -14.58
N PHE A 224 5.22 4.35 -15.49
CA PHE A 224 4.52 3.17 -15.99
C PHE A 224 5.36 2.28 -16.91
N ASP A 225 6.48 2.80 -17.43
CA ASP A 225 7.46 2.03 -18.19
C ASP A 225 8.49 1.35 -17.26
N GLY A 226 8.35 1.52 -15.93
CA GLY A 226 9.25 0.96 -14.93
C GLY A 226 10.55 1.75 -14.77
N ALA A 227 10.66 2.92 -15.39
CA ALA A 227 11.86 3.76 -15.34
C ALA A 227 11.79 4.79 -14.21
N LYS A 228 12.96 5.18 -13.73
CA LYS A 228 13.11 6.29 -12.78
C LYS A 228 12.74 7.61 -13.47
N VAL A 229 11.95 8.44 -12.78
CA VAL A 229 11.54 9.74 -13.30
C VAL A 229 12.65 10.77 -13.08
N GLU A 230 13.34 11.18 -14.13
CA GLU A 230 14.41 12.21 -14.07
C GLU A 230 13.91 13.63 -14.40
N ASP A 231 12.70 13.76 -14.95
CA ASP A 231 12.12 15.04 -15.31
C ASP A 231 11.76 15.87 -14.07
N SER A 232 12.52 16.93 -13.83
CA SER A 232 12.35 17.84 -12.69
C SER A 232 10.99 18.56 -12.66
N GLU A 233 10.36 18.84 -13.81
CA GLU A 233 9.05 19.47 -13.88
C GLU A 233 7.96 18.48 -13.48
N ARG A 234 8.09 17.23 -13.93
CA ARG A 234 7.21 16.12 -13.54
C ARG A 234 7.29 15.84 -12.04
N LEU A 235 8.50 15.81 -11.48
CA LEU A 235 8.74 15.66 -10.04
C LEU A 235 8.17 16.83 -9.22
N ALA A 236 8.34 18.07 -9.69
CA ALA A 236 7.77 19.24 -9.03
C ALA A 236 6.22 19.24 -9.07
N THR A 237 5.64 18.73 -10.16
CA THR A 237 4.20 18.62 -10.35
C THR A 237 3.59 17.60 -9.40
N ILE A 238 4.13 16.38 -9.33
CA ILE A 238 3.62 15.35 -8.41
C ILE A 238 3.77 15.78 -6.95
N ARG A 239 4.89 16.42 -6.59
CA ARG A 239 5.09 16.98 -5.24
C ARG A 239 4.00 17.96 -4.86
N ARG A 240 3.60 18.85 -5.79
CA ARG A 240 2.55 19.84 -5.55
C ARG A 240 1.19 19.19 -5.41
N ALA A 241 0.85 18.26 -6.31
CA ALA A 241 -0.42 17.54 -6.29
C ALA A 241 -0.60 16.74 -5.00
N LEU A 242 0.43 16.00 -4.57
CA LEU A 242 0.40 15.25 -3.32
C LEU A 242 0.27 16.17 -2.09
N LYS A 243 0.96 17.33 -2.11
CA LYS A 243 0.85 18.30 -1.02
C LYS A 243 -0.56 18.88 -0.91
N GLU A 244 -1.20 19.17 -2.04
CA GLU A 244 -2.58 19.66 -2.09
C GLU A 244 -3.57 18.59 -1.60
N VAL A 245 -3.37 17.34 -1.99
CA VAL A 245 -4.21 16.22 -1.55
C VAL A 245 -4.06 15.95 -0.06
N ALA A 246 -2.84 16.02 0.47
CA ALA A 246 -2.56 15.92 1.90
C ALA A 246 -3.06 17.13 2.70
N GLY A 247 -3.12 18.32 2.08
CA GLY A 247 -3.56 19.57 2.73
C GLY A 247 -5.06 19.84 2.64
N SER A 248 -5.75 19.23 1.69
CA SER A 248 -7.21 19.37 1.54
C SER A 248 -8.02 18.66 2.64
N GLY A 249 -7.36 17.97 3.58
CA GLY A 249 -7.93 17.63 4.90
C GLY A 249 -7.99 18.82 5.87
N VAL A 250 -7.20 19.86 5.63
CA VAL A 250 -6.99 21.04 6.50
C VAL A 250 -7.71 22.29 5.98
N ASP A 251 -7.88 22.45 4.66
CA ASP A 251 -8.27 23.71 4.02
C ASP A 251 -9.79 23.98 3.88
N SER A 252 -10.61 23.57 4.85
CA SER A 252 -12.05 23.95 4.90
C SER A 252 -12.34 25.15 5.80
N HIS A 253 -11.32 25.75 6.42
CA HIS A 253 -11.47 26.75 7.48
C HIS A 253 -10.80 28.10 7.23
N ALA A 254 -10.68 28.53 5.98
CA ALA A 254 -10.29 29.91 5.70
C ALA A 254 -10.98 30.47 4.45
N SER A 255 -12.08 31.20 4.63
CA SER A 255 -12.28 32.56 4.09
C SER A 255 -13.69 33.10 4.44
N PRO A 256 -13.84 34.43 4.48
CA PRO A 256 -14.55 35.18 5.54
C PRO A 256 -16.06 35.38 5.34
#